data_AF-A0A9N8JZI3-F1
#
_entry.id   AF-A0A9N8JZI3-F1
#
_cell.length_a   1.000
_cell.length_b   1.000
_cell.length_c   1.000
_cell.angle_alpha   90.00
_cell.angle_beta   90.00
_cell.angle_gamma   90.00
#
_symmetry.space_group_name_H-M   'P 1'
#
loop_
_entity.id
_entity.type
_entity.pdbx_description
1 polymer ?
#
loop_
_entity_poly.entity_id
_entity_poly.type
_entity_poly.pdbx_seq_one_letter_code
_entity_poly.pdbx_strand_id
1 'polypeptide(L)'
;MGIPHLTHSLSPFGDKVVLPQHPADHENAIIDGPSLAYHIFYVCLSRRTNAKNAFEATPTYQELGQAAINFLEQIEQYGLKMYVDHQGLFKVSG
;
A
#
# COMPACT_ATOMS: atom_id res chain seq x y z
N MET A 1 -14.62 1.60 -0.36
CA MET A 1 -15.13 2.33 -1.55
C MET A 1 -15.26 3.79 -1.17
N GLY A 2 -14.55 4.70 -1.85
CA GLY A 2 -14.51 6.14 -1.51
C GLY A 2 -15.64 6.96 -2.14
N ILE A 3 -15.59 8.28 -1.95
CA ILE A 3 -16.53 9.22 -2.57
C ILE A 3 -16.20 9.33 -4.07
N PRO A 4 -17.16 9.00 -4.98
CA PRO A 4 -16.92 9.07 -6.43
C PRO A 4 -16.47 10.47 -6.88
N HIS A 5 -15.51 10.51 -7.81
CA HIS A 5 -14.93 11.73 -8.39
C HIS A 5 -14.24 12.70 -7.42
N LEU A 6 -14.17 12.40 -6.11
CA LEU A 6 -13.60 13.32 -5.11
C LEU A 6 -12.15 13.72 -5.43
N THR A 7 -11.29 12.75 -5.75
CA THR A 7 -9.88 13.01 -6.10
C THR A 7 -9.75 13.91 -7.32
N HIS A 8 -10.65 13.78 -8.31
CA HIS A 8 -10.65 14.63 -9.49
C HIS A 8 -11.11 16.05 -9.15
N SER A 9 -12.22 16.19 -8.41
CA SER A 9 -12.74 17.49 -7.99
C SER A 9 -11.77 18.26 -7.10
N LEU A 10 -10.99 17.54 -6.28
CA LEU A 10 -10.02 18.13 -5.36
C LEU A 10 -8.61 18.26 -5.94
N SER A 11 -8.36 17.79 -7.18
CA SER A 11 -7.02 17.83 -7.76
C SER A 11 -6.38 19.24 -7.82
N PRO A 12 -7.13 20.35 -7.99
CA PRO A 12 -6.53 21.68 -7.94
C PRO A 12 -5.98 22.08 -6.56
N PHE A 13 -6.35 21.36 -5.50
CA PHE A 13 -5.89 21.59 -4.13
C PHE A 13 -4.83 20.57 -3.68
N GLY A 14 -4.41 19.67 -4.57
CA GLY A 14 -3.39 18.66 -4.28
C GLY A 14 -2.04 19.02 -4.87
N ASP A 15 -0.98 18.83 -4.09
CA ASP A 15 0.39 18.94 -4.58
C ASP A 15 0.90 17.58 -5.06
N LYS A 16 1.64 17.59 -6.17
CA LYS A 16 2.39 16.40 -6.62
C LYS A 16 3.72 16.38 -5.88
N VAL A 17 3.90 15.37 -5.04
CA VAL A 17 5.15 15.12 -4.31
C VAL A 17 5.87 13.95 -4.95
N VAL A 18 7.18 14.10 -5.16
CA VAL A 18 8.07 13.00 -5.54
C VAL A 18 8.88 12.65 -4.31
N LEU A 19 8.74 11.42 -3.82
CA LEU A 19 9.51 10.95 -2.68
C LEU A 19 10.95 10.64 -3.14
N PRO A 20 11.97 11.24 -2.50
CA PRO A 20 13.36 10.90 -2.80
C PRO A 20 13.67 9.47 -2.35
N GLN A 21 14.56 8.79 -3.07
CA GLN A 21 15.11 7.51 -2.61
C GLN A 21 16.21 7.77 -1.59
N HIS A 22 16.23 6.97 -0.52
CA HIS A 22 17.19 7.02 0.59
C HIS A 22 17.40 8.44 1.16
N PRO A 23 16.34 9.14 1.58
CA PRO A 23 16.49 10.44 2.21
C PRO A 23 17.25 10.33 3.53
N ALA A 24 17.91 11.43 3.92
CA ALA A 24 18.60 11.52 5.20
C ALA A 24 17.61 11.44 6.38
N ASP A 25 16.42 12.01 6.21
CA ASP A 25 15.37 12.07 7.20
C ASP A 25 14.19 11.18 6.77
N HIS A 26 13.52 10.57 7.75
CA HIS A 26 12.33 9.76 7.51
C HIS A 26 11.07 10.50 7.96
N GLU A 27 10.01 10.37 7.18
CA GLU A 27 8.66 10.82 7.53
C GLU A 27 7.83 9.65 8.05
N ASN A 28 7.00 9.91 9.06
CA ASN A 28 6.09 8.91 9.58
C ASN A 28 4.85 8.84 8.69
N ALA A 29 4.48 7.62 8.27
CA ALA A 29 3.29 7.39 7.48
C ALA A 29 2.34 6.39 8.15
N ILE A 30 1.06 6.52 7.83
CA ILE A 30 0.01 5.55 8.17
C ILE A 30 -0.51 4.97 6.87
N ILE A 31 -0.58 3.63 6.79
CA ILE A 31 -1.13 2.93 5.64
C ILE A 31 -2.56 2.50 5.93
N ASP A 32 -3.45 2.71 4.96
CA ASP A 32 -4.77 2.12 4.93
C ASP A 32 -4.67 0.61 4.64
N GLY A 33 -4.74 -0.20 5.70
CA GLY A 33 -4.58 -1.65 5.66
C GLY A 33 -5.50 -2.36 4.65
N PRO A 34 -6.82 -2.11 4.66
CA PRO A 34 -7.74 -2.64 3.65
C PRO A 34 -7.34 -2.33 2.20
N SER A 35 -6.95 -1.08 1.90
CA SER A 35 -6.51 -0.70 0.56
C SER A 35 -5.20 -1.38 0.18
N LEU A 36 -4.26 -1.52 1.12
CA LEU A 36 -3.03 -2.28 0.91
C LEU A 36 -3.34 -3.75 0.59
N ALA A 37 -4.20 -4.41 1.38
CA ALA A 37 -4.56 -5.81 1.16
C ALA A 37 -5.18 -6.03 -0.24
N TYR A 38 -6.06 -5.12 -0.66
CA TYR A 38 -6.66 -5.16 -1.99
C TYR A 38 -5.59 -4.96 -3.08
N HIS A 39 -4.71 -3.97 -2.91
CA HIS A 39 -3.62 -3.72 -3.85
C HIS A 39 -2.71 -4.94 -4.01
N ILE A 40 -2.24 -5.53 -2.91
CA ILE A 40 -1.36 -6.71 -2.92
C ILE A 40 -2.04 -7.90 -3.59
N PHE A 41 -3.32 -8.14 -3.31
CA PHE A 41 -4.07 -9.20 -3.97
C PHE A 41 -4.07 -9.05 -5.49
N TYR A 42 -4.37 -7.85 -6.00
CA TYR A 42 -4.40 -7.61 -7.46
C TYR A 42 -3.01 -7.58 -8.09
N VAL A 43 -1.97 -7.15 -7.38
CA VAL A 43 -0.58 -7.29 -7.85
C VAL A 43 -0.23 -8.76 -8.02
N CYS A 44 -0.51 -9.61 -7.02
CA CYS A 44 -0.27 -11.05 -7.11
C CYS A 44 -1.11 -11.71 -8.21
N LEU A 45 -2.37 -11.31 -8.35
CA LEU A 45 -3.27 -11.81 -9.40
C LEU A 45 -2.78 -11.45 -10.80
N SER A 46 -2.33 -10.21 -11.02
CA SER A 46 -1.86 -9.73 -12.34
C SER A 46 -0.61 -10.47 -12.86
N ARG A 47 0.20 -11.05 -11.97
CA ARG A 47 1.37 -11.86 -12.32
C ARG A 47 1.01 -13.25 -12.85
N ARG A 48 -0.26 -13.67 -12.75
CA ARG A 48 -0.73 -15.00 -13.15
C ARG A 48 -1.33 -14.97 -14.55
N THR A 49 -0.47 -14.76 -15.54
CA THR A 49 -0.86 -14.64 -16.96
C THR A 49 -1.33 -15.96 -17.60
N ASN A 50 -1.05 -17.11 -16.97
CA ASN A 50 -1.34 -18.44 -17.50
C ASN A 50 -2.47 -19.19 -16.78
N ALA A 51 -3.14 -18.57 -15.81
CA ALA A 51 -4.22 -19.22 -15.07
C ALA A 51 -5.45 -19.42 -15.97
N LYS A 52 -6.07 -20.61 -15.93
CA LYS A 52 -7.22 -20.93 -16.79
C LYS A 52 -8.55 -20.52 -16.17
N ASN A 53 -8.57 -20.24 -14.87
CA ASN A 53 -9.76 -19.83 -14.13
C ASN A 53 -9.39 -19.04 -12.87
N ALA A 54 -10.40 -18.41 -12.23
CA ALA A 54 -10.22 -17.56 -11.06
C ALA A 54 -9.65 -18.31 -9.83
N PHE A 55 -9.99 -19.59 -9.66
CA PHE A 55 -9.49 -20.39 -8.55
C PHE A 55 -7.99 -20.67 -8.70
N GLU A 56 -7.53 -21.08 -9.89
CA GLU A 56 -6.10 -21.22 -10.21
C GLU A 56 -5.35 -19.89 -10.11
N ALA A 57 -6.02 -18.78 -10.45
CA ALA A 57 -5.44 -17.45 -10.37
C ALA A 57 -5.33 -16.93 -8.92
N THR A 58 -5.95 -17.60 -7.93
CA THR A 58 -6.00 -17.09 -6.56
C THR A 58 -4.63 -17.23 -5.87
N PRO A 59 -4.02 -16.13 -5.38
CA PRO A 59 -2.79 -16.19 -4.61
C PRO A 59 -2.98 -16.89 -3.25
N THR A 60 -1.96 -17.61 -2.80
CA THR A 60 -1.91 -18.17 -1.45
C THR A 60 -1.65 -17.07 -0.41
N TYR A 61 -2.05 -17.32 0.85
CA TYR A 61 -1.76 -16.40 1.95
C TYR A 61 -0.27 -16.11 2.12
N GLN A 62 0.60 -17.11 1.88
CA GLN A 62 2.05 -16.92 1.98
C GLN A 62 2.56 -15.98 0.88
N GLU A 63 2.07 -16.10 -0.36
CA GLU A 63 2.41 -15.19 -1.44
C GLU A 63 1.93 -13.77 -1.16
N LEU A 64 0.71 -13.62 -0.64
CA LEU A 64 0.17 -12.32 -0.25
C LEU A 64 1.01 -11.69 0.87
N GLY A 65 1.36 -12.45 1.90
CA GLY A 65 2.19 -11.98 3.01
C GLY A 65 3.58 -11.53 2.55
N GLN A 66 4.24 -12.34 1.71
CA GLN A 66 5.56 -11.99 1.18
C GLN A 66 5.50 -10.75 0.27
N ALA A 67 4.47 -10.65 -0.58
CA ALA A 67 4.29 -9.49 -1.43
C ALA A 67 4.02 -8.21 -0.62
N ALA A 68 3.26 -8.31 0.47
CA ALA A 68 3.02 -7.19 1.39
C ALA A 68 4.31 -6.73 2.08
N ILE A 69 5.11 -7.66 2.61
CA ILE A 69 6.41 -7.34 3.22
C ILE A 69 7.33 -6.65 2.21
N ASN A 70 7.51 -7.23 1.03
CA ASN A 70 8.36 -6.65 -0.02
C ASN A 70 7.90 -5.24 -0.43
N PHE A 71 6.59 -4.99 -0.46
CA PHE A 71 6.04 -3.68 -0.77
C PHE A 71 6.34 -2.65 0.34
N LEU A 72 6.19 -3.04 1.60
CA LEU A 72 6.52 -2.18 2.74
C LEU A 72 8.00 -1.85 2.79
N GLU A 73 8.88 -2.86 2.63
CA GLU A 73 10.34 -2.66 2.57
C GLU A 73 10.74 -1.73 1.42
N GLN A 74 10.07 -1.80 0.26
CA GLN A 74 10.32 -0.89 -0.86
C GLN A 74 9.91 0.54 -0.52
N ILE A 75 8.79 0.73 0.18
CA ILE A 75 8.32 2.07 0.56
C ILE A 75 9.22 2.70 1.61
N GLU A 76 9.77 1.92 2.55
CA GLU A 76 10.73 2.41 3.53
C GLU A 76 11.99 2.99 2.88
N GLN A 77 12.39 2.50 1.69
CA GLN A 77 13.51 3.07 0.93
C GLN A 77 13.25 4.51 0.48
N TYR A 78 11.99 4.96 0.46
CA TYR A 78 11.62 6.35 0.13
C TYR A 78 11.48 7.24 1.38
N GLY A 79 12.05 6.80 2.52
CA GLY A 79 12.02 7.55 3.77
C GLY A 79 10.69 7.50 4.50
N LEU A 80 9.77 6.63 4.09
CA LEU A 80 8.50 6.49 4.79
C LEU A 80 8.64 5.43 5.88
N LYS A 81 8.71 5.87 7.13
CA LYS A 81 8.74 4.96 8.26
C LYS A 81 7.32 4.56 8.62
N MET A 82 7.07 3.26 8.53
CA MET A 82 5.76 2.71 8.83
C MET A 82 5.62 2.38 10.30
N TYR A 83 4.51 2.81 10.88
CA TYR A 83 4.11 2.38 12.21
C TYR A 83 2.94 1.40 12.06
N VAL A 84 2.79 0.52 13.05
CA VAL A 84 1.60 -0.31 13.20
C VAL A 84 0.95 0.12 14.51
N ASP A 85 -0.22 0.73 14.45
CA ASP A 85 -0.96 0.97 15.68
C ASP A 85 -1.53 -0.35 16.20
N HIS A 86 -1.29 -0.58 17.49
CA HIS A 86 -1.68 -1.78 18.24
C HIS A 86 -3.13 -1.75 18.72
N GLN A 87 -3.85 -0.66 18.46
CA GLN A 87 -5.30 -0.59 18.37
C GLN A 87 -5.61 -0.43 16.88
N GLY A 88 -6.66 -1.03 16.31
CA GLY A 88 -6.99 -0.87 14.87
C GLY A 88 -7.31 0.56 14.39
N LEU A 89 -6.83 1.59 15.09
CA LEU A 89 -6.95 3.02 14.85
C LEU A 89 -5.63 3.68 15.27
N PHE A 90 -4.90 4.24 14.30
CA PHE A 90 -3.64 4.95 14.46
C PHE A 90 -3.75 6.24 15.32
N LYS A 91 -3.03 6.30 16.46
CA LYS A 91 -2.83 7.46 17.34
C LYS A 91 -1.41 7.50 17.90
N VAL A 92 -0.74 8.63 17.69
CA VAL A 92 0.57 8.96 18.26
C VAL A 92 0.38 9.63 19.63
N SER A 93 1.10 9.17 20.64
CA SER A 93 1.38 9.94 21.85
C SER A 93 2.85 10.39 21.79
N GLY A 94 3.11 11.66 22.08
CA GLY A 94 4.41 12.31 21.95
C GLY A 94 5.40 12.01 23.08
#